data_AF-G0V0B3-F1
#
_entry.id   AF-G0V0B3-F1
#
_cell.length_a   1.000
_cell.length_b   1.000
_cell.length_c   1.000
_cell.angle_alpha   90.00
_cell.angle_beta   90.00
_cell.angle_gamma   90.00
#
_symmetry.space_group_name_H-M   'P 1'
#
loop_
_entity.id
_entity.type
_entity.pdbx_description
1 polymer ?
#
loop_
_entity_poly.entity_id
_entity_poly.type
_entity_poly.pdbx_seq_one_letter_code
_entity_poly.pdbx_strand_id
1 'polypeptide(L)'
;MAAAYVFDGAILRQMTVEKDSPKFSLVDVSLHPGSSVTCFRKDEFYFINKSAPCVLQYRGATTGSKESTLPGPAHRLLVHHQKVYCCGDTSLYVFDPLSSEVETIDLKHQVKQLEAAEHGFVFLNERCELYAFHFIQGIKEVKTKRTVTKLLGHHNRYVVALLDNDEVVSVDEQGEVHENLFPLSIRTPFTTLDPNTLVVLREEGGLALYLNGTRINLSDVEGCDLQVLNVPPSPADDACTICFCDFEDGDGIRLDCGHPFHRECLAEFSSRANSFIEKGEHIVFTYAVCPSGCGAHIRHSAAPLSAYMNKLYRTVCDDAAAKLREMCGKTLDDLYYYVCSRCEKPFYGGNRWCSRSISGEPSKKPNELICSDCNDDFLCPTHKHQFVLYKCRYCCNPATHLSFGNRYMCEDCNKKWEGSEPERAECPGADKCPLAGDHPTGGSQPLGCMLCLPCEKYDPKLFFAVTREVDN
;
A
#
# COMPACT_ATOMS: atom_id res chain seq x y z
N MET A 1 -12.19 5.92 29.41
CA MET A 1 -13.52 6.54 29.19
C MET A 1 -13.56 6.97 27.76
N ALA A 2 -14.43 6.37 26.95
CA ALA A 2 -14.65 6.86 25.58
C ALA A 2 -15.33 8.22 25.67
N ALA A 3 -14.71 9.23 25.05
CA ALA A 3 -15.28 10.55 24.87
C ALA A 3 -15.54 10.74 23.38
N ALA A 4 -16.68 11.33 23.05
CA ALA A 4 -17.00 11.79 21.71
C ALA A 4 -17.49 13.23 21.80
N TYR A 5 -17.50 13.94 20.68
CA TYR A 5 -18.18 15.22 20.60
C TYR A 5 -19.37 15.12 19.64
N VAL A 6 -20.45 15.79 19.98
CA VAL A 6 -21.67 15.83 19.18
C VAL A 6 -21.92 17.28 18.80
N PHE A 7 -21.94 17.55 17.50
CA PHE A 7 -22.29 18.84 16.94
C PHE A 7 -23.69 18.76 16.35
N ASP A 8 -24.57 19.69 16.70
CA ASP A 8 -25.96 19.73 16.20
C ASP A 8 -26.19 20.80 15.12
N GLY A 9 -25.11 21.32 14.55
CA GLY A 9 -25.14 22.43 13.60
C GLY A 9 -24.99 23.81 14.24
N ALA A 10 -25.11 23.94 15.57
CA ALA A 10 -24.91 25.21 16.28
C ALA A 10 -24.06 25.09 17.54
N ILE A 11 -24.25 24.01 18.30
CA ILE A 11 -23.65 23.77 19.61
C ILE A 11 -22.83 22.49 19.57
N LEU A 12 -21.63 22.55 20.15
CA LEU A 12 -20.78 21.40 20.37
C LEU A 12 -20.95 20.90 21.81
N ARG A 13 -21.28 19.62 21.97
CA ARG A 13 -21.39 18.95 23.28
C ARG A 13 -20.37 17.83 23.38
N GLN A 14 -19.70 17.70 24.50
CA GLN A 14 -18.88 16.53 24.82
C GLN A 14 -19.79 15.46 25.41
N MET A 15 -19.73 14.26 24.84
CA MET A 15 -20.39 13.07 25.35
C MET A 15 -19.37 12.20 26.08
N THR A 16 -19.59 11.93 27.36
CA THR A 16 -18.81 10.96 28.15
C THR A 16 -19.70 9.79 28.54
N VAL A 17 -19.17 8.57 28.43
CA VAL A 17 -19.88 7.36 28.89
C VAL A 17 -19.31 6.95 30.25
N GLU A 18 -20.10 7.14 31.30
CA GLU A 18 -19.79 6.73 32.67
C GLU A 18 -20.80 5.65 33.13
N LYS A 19 -20.33 4.45 33.46
CA LYS A 19 -21.18 3.33 33.95
C LYS A 19 -22.43 3.10 33.07
N ASP A 20 -22.23 3.03 31.76
CA ASP A 20 -23.29 2.83 30.74
C ASP A 20 -24.34 3.95 30.66
N SER A 21 -24.09 5.08 31.35
CA SER A 21 -24.89 6.29 31.24
C SER A 21 -24.11 7.38 30.48
N PRO A 22 -24.65 7.87 29.35
CA PRO A 22 -24.05 8.97 28.61
C PRO A 22 -24.38 10.29 29.29
N LYS A 23 -23.37 11.14 29.46
CA LYS A 23 -23.51 12.52 29.96
C LYS A 23 -23.05 13.50 28.90
N PHE A 24 -23.76 14.62 28.79
CA PHE A 24 -23.44 15.69 27.86
C PHE A 24 -23.01 16.95 28.62
N SER A 25 -21.87 17.52 28.25
CA SER A 25 -21.40 18.83 28.71
C SER A 25 -21.21 19.76 27.52
N LEU A 26 -21.52 21.05 27.71
CA LEU A 26 -21.35 22.05 26.65
C LEU A 26 -19.87 22.38 26.46
N VAL A 27 -19.42 22.49 25.21
CA VAL A 27 -18.07 22.93 24.86
C VAL A 27 -18.16 24.35 24.31
N ASP A 28 -17.41 25.28 24.90
CA ASP A 28 -17.42 26.70 24.52
C ASP A 28 -16.59 26.96 23.24
N VAL A 29 -17.12 26.49 22.11
CA VAL A 29 -16.56 26.73 20.77
C VAL A 29 -17.64 27.41 19.95
N SER A 30 -17.42 28.68 19.60
CA SER A 30 -18.31 29.42 18.70
C SER A 30 -18.11 28.91 17.27
N LEU A 31 -19.05 28.10 16.78
CA LEU A 31 -19.09 27.62 15.40
C LEU A 31 -20.25 28.29 14.66
N HIS A 32 -20.06 28.59 13.37
CA HIS A 32 -21.14 29.12 12.55
C HIS A 32 -22.09 27.99 12.12
N PRO A 33 -23.41 28.29 11.96
CA PRO A 33 -24.35 27.31 11.43
C PRO A 33 -23.93 26.76 10.07
N GLY A 34 -23.90 25.42 9.95
CA GLY A 34 -23.50 24.72 8.74
C GLY A 34 -21.98 24.63 8.50
N SER A 35 -21.15 24.95 9.50
CA SER A 35 -19.71 24.66 9.44
C SER A 35 -19.46 23.16 9.50
N SER A 36 -18.48 22.68 8.72
CA SER A 36 -17.97 21.31 8.85
C SER A 36 -16.90 21.30 9.94
N VAL A 37 -17.03 20.41 10.93
CA VAL A 37 -16.12 20.32 12.08
C VAL A 37 -15.54 18.90 12.21
N THR A 38 -14.30 18.80 12.68
CA THR A 38 -13.67 17.55 13.09
C THR A 38 -12.88 17.75 14.37
N CYS A 39 -12.83 16.70 15.20
CA CYS A 39 -12.01 16.64 16.40
C CYS A 39 -10.63 16.09 16.02
N PHE A 40 -9.56 16.79 16.40
CA PHE A 40 -8.18 16.38 16.14
C PHE A 40 -7.55 15.70 17.35
N ARG A 41 -7.76 16.29 18.52
CA ARG A 41 -7.44 15.74 19.84
C ARG A 41 -8.52 16.20 20.81
N LYS A 42 -8.49 15.66 22.02
CA LYS A 42 -9.39 16.11 23.09
C LYS A 42 -9.31 17.64 23.22
N ASP A 43 -10.47 18.29 23.11
CA ASP A 43 -10.65 19.74 23.20
C ASP A 43 -9.90 20.57 22.12
N GLU A 44 -9.56 19.94 21.00
CA GLU A 44 -8.91 20.56 19.84
C GLU A 44 -9.68 20.25 18.55
N PHE A 45 -10.13 21.31 17.88
CA PHE A 45 -11.03 21.20 16.73
C PHE A 45 -10.49 21.91 15.51
N TYR A 46 -10.74 21.31 14.35
CA TYR A 46 -10.61 21.98 13.07
C TYR A 46 -11.99 22.13 12.45
N PHE A 47 -12.23 23.26 11.80
CA PHE A 47 -13.50 23.54 11.15
C PHE A 47 -13.33 24.43 9.92
N ILE A 48 -14.30 24.34 9.01
CA ILE A 48 -14.43 25.20 7.84
C ILE A 48 -15.81 25.83 7.86
N ASN A 49 -15.87 27.15 7.69
CA ASN A 49 -17.12 27.88 7.59
C ASN A 49 -17.65 27.87 6.16
N LYS A 50 -18.96 27.73 6.01
CA LYS A 50 -19.63 27.80 4.70
C LYS A 50 -19.39 29.12 3.96
N SER A 51 -19.18 30.22 4.68
CA SER A 51 -18.85 31.54 4.11
C SER A 51 -17.40 31.66 3.63
N ALA A 52 -16.50 30.80 4.10
CA ALA A 52 -15.07 30.82 3.78
C ALA A 52 -14.56 29.38 3.55
N PRO A 53 -15.01 28.69 2.49
CA PRO A 53 -14.77 27.27 2.29
C PRO A 53 -13.30 26.91 2.00
N CYS A 54 -12.45 27.90 1.75
CA CYS A 54 -11.01 27.72 1.52
C CYS A 54 -10.16 28.02 2.76
N VAL A 55 -10.77 28.31 3.92
CA VAL A 55 -10.03 28.64 5.15
C VAL A 55 -10.27 27.54 6.18
N LEU A 56 -9.21 26.81 6.50
CA LEU A 56 -9.19 25.85 7.58
C LEU A 56 -8.87 26.59 8.88
N GLN A 57 -9.80 26.53 9.85
CA GLN A 57 -9.63 27.16 11.15
C GLN A 57 -9.39 26.10 12.21
N TYR A 58 -8.46 26.39 13.11
CA TYR A 58 -8.15 25.59 14.29
C TYR A 58 -8.60 26.33 15.54
N ARG A 59 -9.12 25.58 16.51
CA ARG A 59 -9.43 26.09 17.85
C ARG A 59 -9.09 25.04 18.90
N GLY A 60 -8.10 25.34 19.73
CA GLY A 60 -7.77 24.57 20.92
C GLY A 60 -8.19 25.31 22.19
N ALA A 61 -8.54 24.57 23.24
CA ALA A 61 -8.92 25.14 24.52
C ALA A 61 -7.80 25.99 25.17
N THR A 62 -6.53 25.66 24.92
CA THR A 62 -5.35 26.28 25.55
C THR A 62 -4.47 27.07 24.57
N THR A 63 -4.52 26.73 23.28
CA THR A 63 -3.58 27.18 22.24
C THR A 63 -4.11 28.31 21.35
N GLY A 64 -5.35 28.74 21.55
CA GLY A 64 -5.99 29.82 20.79
C GLY A 64 -6.52 29.38 19.43
N SER A 65 -6.71 30.35 18.53
CA SER A 65 -7.20 30.13 17.16
C SER A 65 -6.09 30.32 16.12
N LYS A 66 -6.01 29.42 15.14
CA LYS A 66 -5.12 29.55 13.98
C LYS A 66 -5.92 29.38 12.69
N GLU A 67 -5.42 29.94 11.60
CA GLU A 67 -6.03 29.80 10.28
C GLU A 67 -4.99 29.32 9.27
N SER A 68 -5.43 28.52 8.30
CA SER A 68 -4.60 28.02 7.22
C SER A 68 -5.40 28.07 5.92
N THR A 69 -4.74 28.49 4.84
CA THR A 69 -5.38 28.61 3.53
C THR A 69 -5.29 27.29 2.80
N LEU A 70 -6.43 26.81 2.29
CA LEU A 70 -6.52 25.62 1.46
C LEU A 70 -6.35 25.98 -0.02
N PRO A 71 -5.80 25.06 -0.85
CA PRO A 71 -5.69 25.25 -2.29
C PRO A 71 -7.03 25.43 -3.02
N GLY A 72 -8.14 24.99 -2.43
CA GLY A 72 -9.49 25.17 -2.97
C GLY A 72 -10.57 24.96 -1.91
N PRO A 73 -11.85 25.06 -2.30
CA PRO A 73 -12.96 24.92 -1.36
C PRO A 73 -13.07 23.49 -0.86
N ALA A 74 -13.36 23.34 0.44
CA ALA A 74 -13.67 22.07 1.06
C ALA A 74 -15.02 22.13 1.80
N HIS A 75 -15.69 20.99 1.84
CA HIS A 75 -17.07 20.86 2.32
C HIS A 75 -17.20 19.90 3.50
N ARG A 76 -16.23 19.00 3.67
CA ARG A 76 -16.20 18.02 4.76
C ARG A 76 -14.78 17.88 5.32
N LEU A 77 -14.69 17.64 6.62
CA LEU A 77 -13.44 17.36 7.32
C LEU A 77 -13.45 15.96 7.91
N LEU A 78 -12.27 15.36 7.98
CA LEU A 78 -12.00 14.15 8.75
C LEU A 78 -10.55 14.19 9.26
N VAL A 79 -10.30 13.50 10.36
CA VAL A 79 -8.96 13.28 10.88
C VAL A 79 -8.61 11.83 10.69
N HIS A 80 -7.45 11.60 10.07
CA HIS A 80 -6.91 10.27 9.86
C HIS A 80 -5.40 10.33 10.01
N HIS A 81 -4.84 9.40 10.79
CA HIS A 81 -3.40 9.34 11.08
C HIS A 81 -2.77 10.69 11.45
N GLN A 82 -3.45 11.45 12.34
CA GLN A 82 -2.99 12.76 12.82
C GLN A 82 -2.75 13.81 11.72
N LYS A 83 -3.43 13.67 10.59
CA LYS A 83 -3.59 14.71 9.57
C LYS A 83 -5.06 15.10 9.44
N VAL A 84 -5.31 16.34 9.00
CA VAL A 84 -6.64 16.86 8.74
C VAL A 84 -6.89 16.81 7.24
N TYR A 85 -7.82 15.96 6.81
CA TYR A 85 -8.20 15.82 5.42
C TYR A 85 -9.44 16.68 5.16
N CYS A 86 -9.27 17.63 4.25
CA CYS A 86 -10.31 18.56 3.82
C CYS A 86 -10.82 18.11 2.44
N CYS A 87 -12.06 17.64 2.38
CA CYS A 87 -12.67 17.11 1.16
C CYS A 87 -13.20 18.25 0.29
N GLY A 88 -12.57 18.47 -0.87
CA GLY A 88 -13.14 19.27 -1.96
C GLY A 88 -13.97 18.40 -2.92
N ASP A 89 -14.34 18.97 -4.07
CA ASP A 89 -15.20 18.28 -5.04
C ASP A 89 -14.53 17.05 -5.66
N THR A 90 -13.30 17.21 -6.15
CA THR A 90 -12.54 16.13 -6.83
C THR A 90 -11.16 15.90 -6.23
N SER A 91 -10.87 16.53 -5.09
CA SER A 91 -9.56 16.53 -4.47
C SER A 91 -9.67 16.47 -2.95
N LEU A 92 -8.65 15.89 -2.30
CA LEU A 92 -8.44 15.99 -0.86
C LEU A 92 -7.26 16.91 -0.59
N TYR A 93 -7.46 17.92 0.25
CA TYR A 93 -6.39 18.76 0.77
C TYR A 93 -5.99 18.22 2.15
N VAL A 94 -4.77 17.71 2.26
CA VAL A 94 -4.26 17.04 3.45
C VAL A 94 -3.38 18.03 4.20
N PHE A 95 -3.92 18.60 5.27
CA PHE A 95 -3.17 19.48 6.16
C PHE A 95 -2.45 18.66 7.22
N ASP A 96 -1.15 18.84 7.34
CA ASP A 96 -0.33 18.27 8.41
C ASP A 96 -0.05 19.35 9.47
N PRO A 97 -0.67 19.27 10.67
CA PRO A 97 -0.45 20.26 11.73
C PRO A 97 1.00 20.35 12.23
N LEU A 98 1.82 19.31 12.01
CA LEU A 98 3.22 19.33 12.44
C LEU A 98 4.08 20.24 11.55
N SER A 99 3.92 20.13 10.23
CA SER A 99 4.63 20.95 9.25
C SER A 99 3.91 22.25 8.89
N SER A 100 2.61 22.35 9.20
CA SER A 100 1.70 23.39 8.69
C SER A 100 1.63 23.43 7.15
N GLU A 101 1.93 22.32 6.48
CA GLU A 101 1.85 22.18 5.03
C GLU A 101 0.53 21.54 4.58
N VAL A 102 0.13 21.83 3.34
CA VAL A 102 -1.04 21.21 2.70
C VAL A 102 -0.60 20.46 1.45
N GLU A 103 -0.81 19.15 1.44
CA GLU A 103 -0.66 18.30 0.26
C GLU A 103 -2.00 18.17 -0.47
N THR A 104 -2.00 17.97 -1.80
CA THR A 104 -3.23 17.75 -2.57
C THR A 104 -3.22 16.36 -3.20
N ILE A 105 -4.27 15.58 -2.93
CA ILE A 105 -4.53 14.30 -3.58
C ILE A 105 -5.69 14.51 -4.57
N ASP A 106 -5.40 14.35 -5.86
CA ASP A 106 -6.41 14.38 -6.92
C ASP A 106 -7.14 13.03 -7.00
N LEU A 107 -8.44 13.04 -6.72
CA LEU A 107 -9.30 11.88 -6.79
C LEU A 107 -9.94 11.69 -8.17
N LYS A 108 -9.86 12.66 -9.08
CA LYS A 108 -10.40 12.63 -10.46
C LYS A 108 -11.90 12.33 -10.60
N HIS A 109 -12.58 12.11 -9.48
CA HIS A 109 -13.98 11.75 -9.37
C HIS A 109 -14.62 12.65 -8.31
N GLN A 110 -15.88 13.02 -8.51
CA GLN A 110 -16.61 13.79 -7.51
C GLN A 110 -16.80 12.97 -6.23
N VAL A 111 -16.66 13.60 -5.07
CA VAL A 111 -16.79 12.96 -3.76
C VAL A 111 -18.08 13.38 -3.08
N LYS A 112 -19.04 12.47 -2.96
CA LYS A 112 -20.29 12.67 -2.22
C LYS A 112 -20.18 12.25 -0.76
N GLN A 113 -19.58 11.08 -0.52
CA GLN A 113 -19.29 10.56 0.82
C GLN A 113 -17.90 9.95 0.84
N LEU A 114 -17.20 10.07 1.96
CA LEU A 114 -15.86 9.56 2.13
C LEU A 114 -15.66 9.14 3.57
N GLU A 115 -15.07 7.96 3.75
CA GLU A 115 -14.70 7.40 5.04
C GLU A 115 -13.26 6.88 4.98
N ALA A 116 -12.55 7.02 6.09
CA ALA A 116 -11.18 6.51 6.22
C ALA A 116 -11.18 4.98 6.40
N ALA A 117 -10.24 4.33 5.72
CA ALA A 117 -9.87 2.94 5.92
C ALA A 117 -8.51 2.86 6.65
N GLU A 118 -7.84 1.70 6.66
CA GLU A 118 -6.55 1.56 7.36
C GLU A 118 -5.39 2.22 6.59
N HIS A 119 -5.29 2.02 5.28
CA HIS A 119 -4.22 2.60 4.45
C HIS A 119 -4.74 3.47 3.30
N GLY A 120 -5.85 4.17 3.56
CA GLY A 120 -6.42 5.12 2.63
C GLY A 120 -7.89 5.41 2.91
N PHE A 121 -8.72 5.44 1.87
CA PHE A 121 -10.11 5.89 1.94
C PHE A 121 -11.01 5.05 1.05
N VAL A 122 -12.30 5.02 1.39
CA VAL A 122 -13.36 4.57 0.50
C VAL A 122 -14.33 5.73 0.32
N PHE A 123 -14.71 6.00 -0.92
CA PHE A 123 -15.60 7.12 -1.24
C PHE A 123 -16.63 6.76 -2.31
N LEU A 124 -17.78 7.40 -2.19
CA LEU A 124 -18.91 7.28 -3.11
C LEU A 124 -19.01 8.59 -3.90
N ASN A 125 -19.24 8.50 -5.21
CA ASN A 125 -19.48 9.68 -6.03
C ASN A 125 -20.98 10.03 -6.16
N GLU A 126 -21.28 11.11 -6.89
CA GLU A 126 -22.66 11.55 -7.16
C GLU A 126 -23.50 10.56 -7.97
N ARG A 127 -22.85 9.61 -8.67
CA ARG A 127 -23.49 8.54 -9.44
C ARG A 127 -23.68 7.25 -8.65
N CYS A 128 -23.39 7.26 -7.35
CA CYS A 128 -23.40 6.06 -6.50
C CYS A 128 -22.41 4.97 -6.95
N GLU A 129 -21.32 5.37 -7.61
CA GLU A 129 -20.18 4.50 -7.92
C GLU A 129 -19.20 4.54 -6.74
N LEU A 130 -18.72 3.36 -6.33
CA LEU A 130 -17.85 3.19 -5.17
C LEU A 130 -16.37 3.08 -5.61
N TYR A 131 -15.50 3.84 -4.94
CA TYR A 131 -14.07 3.85 -5.21
C TYR A 131 -13.29 3.66 -3.91
N ALA A 132 -12.18 2.93 -4.01
CA ALA A 132 -11.20 2.78 -2.95
C ALA A 132 -9.92 3.51 -3.36
N PHE A 133 -9.33 4.27 -2.45
CA PHE A 133 -8.06 4.94 -2.60
C PHE A 133 -7.07 4.33 -1.63
N HIS A 134 -6.02 3.70 -2.14
CA HIS A 134 -4.88 3.26 -1.35
C HIS A 134 -3.72 4.26 -1.49
N PHE A 135 -3.06 4.67 -0.41
CA PHE A 135 -1.97 5.67 -0.46
C PHE A 135 -0.90 5.35 -1.51
N ILE A 136 -0.54 4.07 -1.59
CA ILE A 136 0.40 3.53 -2.57
C ILE A 136 -0.25 3.09 -3.87
N GLN A 137 -1.31 2.29 -3.91
CA GLN A 137 -1.81 1.76 -5.20
C GLN A 137 -2.65 2.76 -6.00
N GLY A 138 -3.11 3.84 -5.36
CA GLY A 138 -3.97 4.85 -5.98
C GLY A 138 -5.44 4.44 -5.94
N ILE A 139 -6.20 4.95 -6.91
CA ILE A 139 -7.65 4.76 -6.98
C ILE A 139 -7.97 3.47 -7.74
N LYS A 140 -8.90 2.69 -7.19
CA LYS A 140 -9.52 1.53 -7.83
C LYS A 140 -11.03 1.64 -7.70
N GLU A 141 -11.73 1.34 -8.79
CA GLU A 141 -13.19 1.19 -8.75
C GLU A 141 -13.54 -0.11 -8.03
N VAL A 142 -14.46 -0.03 -7.06
CA VAL A 142 -14.89 -1.18 -6.26
C VAL A 142 -16.10 -1.82 -6.92
N LYS A 143 -15.98 -3.10 -7.27
CA LYS A 143 -17.08 -3.87 -7.88
C LYS A 143 -17.89 -4.57 -6.80
N THR A 144 -19.12 -4.11 -6.63
CA THR A 144 -20.12 -4.73 -5.74
C THR A 144 -21.17 -5.49 -6.53
N LYS A 145 -21.85 -6.45 -5.90
CA LYS A 145 -22.96 -7.20 -6.53
C LYS A 145 -24.17 -6.30 -6.85
N ARG A 146 -24.32 -5.19 -6.14
CA ARG A 146 -25.44 -4.25 -6.18
C ARG A 146 -24.96 -2.82 -5.99
N THR A 147 -25.84 -1.85 -6.22
CA THR A 147 -25.51 -0.43 -6.09
C THR A 147 -25.34 -0.06 -4.62
N VAL A 148 -24.28 0.68 -4.31
CA VAL A 148 -24.05 1.22 -2.97
C VAL A 148 -24.83 2.52 -2.82
N THR A 149 -25.66 2.62 -1.80
CA THR A 149 -26.50 3.79 -1.54
C THR A 149 -25.85 4.76 -0.57
N LYS A 150 -25.08 4.25 0.40
CA LYS A 150 -24.49 5.05 1.48
C LYS A 150 -23.26 4.40 2.09
N LEU A 151 -22.30 5.21 2.52
CA LEU A 151 -21.28 4.84 3.50
C LEU A 151 -21.85 5.09 4.90
N LEU A 152 -21.79 4.07 5.75
CA LEU A 152 -22.35 4.12 7.10
C LEU A 152 -21.31 4.57 8.12
N GLY A 153 -20.05 4.24 7.92
CA GLY A 153 -18.96 4.57 8.82
C GLY A 153 -17.81 3.60 8.67
N HIS A 154 -16.89 3.63 9.62
CA HIS A 154 -15.72 2.75 9.64
C HIS A 154 -15.78 1.82 10.85
N HIS A 155 -15.48 0.52 10.66
CA HIS A 155 -15.39 -0.46 11.75
C HIS A 155 -14.14 -1.35 11.56
N ASN A 156 -13.31 -1.44 12.60
CA ASN A 156 -11.99 -2.07 12.60
C ASN A 156 -11.00 -1.47 11.59
N ARG A 157 -10.93 -2.03 10.39
CA ARG A 157 -10.08 -1.57 9.28
C ARG A 157 -10.87 -1.35 7.98
N TYR A 158 -12.18 -1.53 8.04
CA TYR A 158 -13.06 -1.55 6.86
C TYR A 158 -14.05 -0.40 6.91
N VAL A 159 -14.37 0.14 5.75
CA VAL A 159 -15.51 1.03 5.56
C VAL A 159 -16.76 0.18 5.37
N VAL A 160 -17.81 0.52 6.12
CA VAL A 160 -19.09 -0.17 6.08
C VAL A 160 -20.01 0.57 5.12
N ALA A 161 -20.52 -0.15 4.11
CA ALA A 161 -21.37 0.40 3.06
C ALA A 161 -22.73 -0.31 3.01
N LEU A 162 -23.78 0.45 2.71
CA LEU A 162 -25.15 -0.02 2.55
C LEU A 162 -25.48 -0.20 1.06
N LEU A 163 -26.07 -1.34 0.72
CA LEU A 163 -26.54 -1.67 -0.63
C LEU A 163 -28.01 -1.30 -0.82
N ASP A 164 -28.47 -1.28 -2.07
CA ASP A 164 -29.86 -0.95 -2.45
C ASP A 164 -30.95 -1.91 -1.93
N ASN A 165 -30.57 -3.09 -1.44
CA ASN A 165 -31.44 -4.09 -0.81
C ASN A 165 -31.31 -4.11 0.72
N ASP A 166 -30.71 -3.07 1.29
CA ASP A 166 -30.36 -2.93 2.70
C ASP A 166 -29.39 -3.98 3.27
N GLU A 167 -28.65 -4.69 2.42
CA GLU A 167 -27.50 -5.48 2.85
C GLU A 167 -26.32 -4.56 3.16
N VAL A 168 -25.48 -5.00 4.10
CA VAL A 168 -24.29 -4.26 4.54
C VAL A 168 -23.04 -5.04 4.14
N VAL A 169 -22.07 -4.34 3.56
CA VAL A 169 -20.79 -4.91 3.15
C VAL A 169 -19.64 -4.11 3.76
N SER A 170 -18.51 -4.78 3.97
CA SER A 170 -17.26 -4.17 4.40
C SER A 170 -16.32 -4.03 3.21
N VAL A 171 -15.70 -2.87 3.05
CA VAL A 171 -14.82 -2.55 1.93
C VAL A 171 -13.49 -2.04 2.48
N ASP A 172 -12.38 -2.53 1.93
CA ASP A 172 -11.03 -2.04 2.24
C ASP A 172 -10.49 -1.05 1.19
N GLU A 173 -9.35 -0.44 1.47
CA GLU A 173 -8.67 0.47 0.55
C GLU A 173 -8.07 -0.24 -0.68
N GLN A 174 -7.93 -1.57 -0.66
CA GLN A 174 -7.53 -2.36 -1.82
C GLN A 174 -8.70 -2.59 -2.79
N GLY A 175 -9.91 -2.15 -2.41
CA GLY A 175 -11.13 -2.28 -3.20
C GLY A 175 -11.71 -3.69 -3.18
N GLU A 176 -11.35 -4.48 -2.17
CA GLU A 176 -11.94 -5.79 -1.92
C GLU A 176 -13.20 -5.65 -1.07
N VAL A 177 -14.19 -6.49 -1.37
CA VAL A 177 -15.52 -6.45 -0.72
C VAL A 177 -15.69 -7.72 0.10
N HIS A 178 -16.03 -7.54 1.36
CA HIS A 178 -16.19 -8.61 2.34
C HIS A 178 -17.61 -8.62 2.90
N GLU A 179 -18.21 -9.82 2.89
CA GLU A 179 -19.52 -10.07 3.46
C GLU A 179 -19.38 -10.55 4.92
N ASN A 180 -20.34 -10.20 5.77
CA ASN A 180 -20.46 -10.69 7.15
C ASN A 180 -19.31 -10.32 8.12
N LEU A 181 -18.48 -9.31 7.80
CA LEU A 181 -17.46 -8.80 8.74
C LEU A 181 -18.01 -7.77 9.74
N PHE A 182 -19.15 -7.15 9.45
CA PHE A 182 -19.84 -6.25 10.35
C PHE A 182 -21.06 -6.96 10.98
N PRO A 183 -20.99 -7.37 12.26
CA PRO A 183 -21.98 -8.27 12.85
C PRO A 183 -23.27 -7.58 13.30
N LEU A 184 -23.35 -6.25 13.22
CA LEU A 184 -24.46 -5.46 13.75
C LEU A 184 -25.46 -5.12 12.66
N SER A 185 -26.75 -5.20 12.99
CA SER A 185 -27.85 -4.82 12.08
C SER A 185 -28.09 -3.30 12.06
N ILE A 186 -27.04 -2.52 11.81
CA ILE A 186 -27.09 -1.05 11.71
C ILE A 186 -27.15 -0.68 10.22
N ARG A 187 -28.13 0.16 9.85
CA ARG A 187 -28.39 0.62 8.48
C ARG A 187 -28.28 2.13 8.30
N THR A 188 -27.95 2.83 9.38
CA THR A 188 -27.80 4.28 9.42
C THR A 188 -26.35 4.65 9.75
N PRO A 189 -25.93 5.91 9.47
CA PRO A 189 -24.58 6.33 9.76
C PRO A 189 -24.21 6.16 11.23
N PHE A 190 -22.95 5.82 11.49
CA PHE A 190 -22.42 5.59 12.81
C PHE A 190 -20.95 6.02 12.91
N THR A 191 -20.53 6.32 14.14
CA THR A 191 -19.15 6.63 14.49
C THR A 191 -18.65 5.60 15.50
N THR A 192 -17.54 4.95 15.19
CA THR A 192 -16.85 4.01 16.09
C THR A 192 -15.98 4.78 17.06
N LEU A 193 -16.21 4.61 18.36
CA LEU A 193 -15.37 5.18 19.42
C LEU A 193 -14.25 4.22 19.81
N ASP A 194 -14.60 2.93 19.91
CA ASP A 194 -13.70 1.80 20.10
C ASP A 194 -14.34 0.54 19.48
N PRO A 195 -13.63 -0.60 19.35
CA PRO A 195 -14.16 -1.78 18.68
C PRO A 195 -15.49 -2.33 19.23
N ASN A 196 -15.88 -1.97 20.46
CA ASN A 196 -17.10 -2.44 21.11
C ASN A 196 -18.13 -1.32 21.36
N THR A 197 -17.79 -0.07 21.04
CA THR A 197 -18.60 1.11 21.32
C THR A 197 -18.84 1.92 20.04
N LEU A 198 -20.10 1.98 19.63
CA LEU A 198 -20.55 2.70 18.43
C LEU A 198 -21.63 3.69 18.78
N VAL A 199 -21.62 4.85 18.14
CA VAL A 199 -22.69 5.84 18.22
C VAL A 199 -23.39 5.89 16.87
N VAL A 200 -24.69 5.62 16.85
CA VAL A 200 -25.50 5.49 15.65
C VAL A 200 -26.47 6.67 15.56
N LEU A 201 -26.59 7.29 14.39
CA LEU A 201 -27.66 8.24 14.10
C LEU A 201 -28.95 7.48 13.81
N ARG A 202 -30.03 7.85 14.49
CA ARG A 202 -31.38 7.29 14.27
C ARG A 202 -32.06 8.03 13.13
N GLU A 203 -32.93 7.34 12.40
CA GLU A 203 -33.69 7.94 11.27
C GLU A 203 -34.57 9.13 11.71
N GLU A 204 -35.04 9.10 12.96
CA GLU A 204 -35.87 10.18 13.54
C GLU A 204 -35.07 11.39 14.07
N GLY A 205 -33.75 11.45 13.83
CA GLY A 205 -32.92 12.62 14.20
C GLY A 205 -32.36 12.60 15.63
N GLY A 206 -32.25 11.41 16.25
CA GLY A 206 -31.62 11.22 17.57
C GLY A 206 -30.36 10.34 17.51
N LEU A 207 -29.75 10.08 18.66
CA LEU A 207 -28.58 9.18 18.76
C LEU A 207 -28.91 7.89 19.53
N ALA A 208 -28.20 6.82 19.22
CA ALA A 208 -28.17 5.59 20.00
C ALA A 208 -26.73 5.14 20.23
N LEU A 209 -26.43 4.74 21.46
CA LEU A 209 -25.15 4.12 21.83
C LEU A 209 -25.30 2.60 21.73
N TYR A 210 -24.40 1.94 21.02
CA TYR A 210 -24.24 0.49 21.05
C TYR A 210 -22.99 0.17 21.86
N LEU A 211 -23.19 -0.51 22.99
CA LEU A 211 -22.13 -0.93 23.89
C LEU A 211 -22.15 -2.46 24.01
N ASN A 212 -21.07 -3.13 23.58
CA ASN A 212 -21.00 -4.59 23.59
C ASN A 212 -22.21 -5.25 22.91
N GLY A 213 -22.70 -4.67 21.82
CA GLY A 213 -23.90 -5.11 21.09
C GLY A 213 -25.25 -4.73 21.70
N THR A 214 -25.27 -4.09 22.88
CA THR A 214 -26.51 -3.61 23.52
C THR A 214 -26.80 -2.18 23.11
N ARG A 215 -28.02 -1.92 22.63
CA ARG A 215 -28.47 -0.59 22.21
C ARG A 215 -29.07 0.21 23.38
N ILE A 216 -28.62 1.45 23.53
CA ILE A 216 -29.12 2.44 24.49
C ILE A 216 -29.51 3.70 23.70
N ASN A 217 -30.77 4.13 23.77
CA ASN A 217 -31.21 5.36 23.09
C ASN A 217 -30.82 6.60 23.92
N LEU A 218 -30.36 7.66 23.25
CA LEU A 218 -29.98 8.92 23.88
C LEU A 218 -31.14 9.91 23.76
N SER A 219 -31.67 10.40 24.88
CA SER A 219 -32.82 11.32 24.92
C SER A 219 -32.45 12.80 24.83
N ASP A 220 -31.20 13.14 25.14
CA ASP A 220 -30.82 14.54 25.42
C ASP A 220 -30.33 15.31 24.19
N VAL A 221 -30.32 14.65 23.02
CA VAL A 221 -29.83 15.21 21.76
C VAL A 221 -30.73 14.80 20.60
N GLU A 222 -31.47 15.77 20.05
CA GLU A 222 -32.29 15.64 18.86
C GLU A 222 -31.97 16.79 17.90
N GLY A 223 -31.90 16.50 16.59
CA GLY A 223 -31.59 17.48 15.56
C GLY A 223 -31.48 16.87 14.16
N CYS A 224 -31.66 17.70 13.13
CA CYS A 224 -31.60 17.26 11.73
C CYS A 224 -30.17 17.12 11.19
N ASP A 225 -29.19 17.84 11.79
CA ASP A 225 -27.80 17.92 11.32
C ASP A 225 -26.80 17.42 12.38
N LEU A 226 -27.10 16.31 13.04
CA LEU A 226 -26.21 15.74 14.04
C LEU A 226 -24.93 15.19 13.40
N GLN A 227 -23.78 15.57 13.94
CA GLN A 227 -22.47 15.03 13.58
C GLN A 227 -21.78 14.52 14.85
N VAL A 228 -21.39 13.24 14.84
CA VAL A 228 -20.62 12.63 15.94
C VAL A 228 -19.15 12.60 15.55
N LEU A 229 -18.33 13.31 16.32
CA LEU A 229 -16.89 13.41 16.16
C LEU A 229 -16.22 12.43 17.13
N ASN A 230 -15.50 11.45 16.58
CA ASN A 230 -14.62 10.62 17.39
C ASN A 230 -13.45 11.48 17.93
N VAL A 231 -12.94 11.15 19.11
CA VAL A 231 -11.67 11.69 19.61
C VAL A 231 -10.56 10.75 19.17
N PRO A 232 -9.70 11.14 18.21
CA PRO A 232 -8.59 10.31 17.81
C PRO A 232 -7.72 9.98 19.04
N PRO A 233 -7.16 8.77 19.13
CA PRO A 233 -6.23 8.44 20.20
C PRO A 233 -5.07 9.43 20.18
N SER A 234 -4.66 9.91 21.37
CA SER A 234 -3.46 10.74 21.51
C SER A 234 -2.27 10.01 20.88
N PRO A 235 -1.38 10.71 20.14
CA PRO A 235 -0.26 10.06 19.50
C PRO A 235 0.67 9.43 20.55
N ALA A 236 1.40 8.40 20.13
CA ALA A 236 2.46 7.80 20.94
C ALA A 236 3.69 8.71 21.02
N ASP A 237 4.02 9.45 19.94
CA ASP A 237 5.30 10.14 19.80
C ASP A 237 5.14 11.62 19.41
N ASP A 238 5.67 12.50 20.26
CA ASP A 238 5.86 13.93 20.01
C ASP A 238 7.31 14.26 19.57
N ALA A 239 8.09 13.23 19.22
CA ALA A 239 9.48 13.34 18.78
C ALA A 239 9.74 12.56 17.48
N CYS A 240 10.81 12.89 16.78
CA CYS A 240 11.23 12.21 15.56
C CYS A 240 11.69 10.78 15.86
N THR A 241 11.13 9.77 15.18
CA THR A 241 11.47 8.37 15.49
C THR A 241 12.80 7.89 14.90
N ILE A 242 13.57 8.77 14.24
CA ILE A 242 14.92 8.47 13.72
C ILE A 242 15.99 8.98 14.70
N CYS A 243 15.94 10.26 15.06
CA CYS A 243 16.94 10.90 15.93
C CYS A 243 16.50 10.99 17.40
N PHE A 244 15.21 10.76 17.68
CA PHE A 244 14.59 10.86 19.01
C PHE A 244 14.62 12.27 19.61
N CYS A 245 14.76 13.31 18.78
CA CYS A 245 14.66 14.71 19.19
C CYS A 245 13.25 15.26 18.96
N ASP A 246 12.86 16.23 19.79
CA ASP A 246 11.60 16.97 19.65
C ASP A 246 11.57 17.81 18.37
N PHE A 247 10.37 18.23 17.96
CA PHE A 247 10.16 19.09 16.80
C PHE A 247 10.23 20.57 17.19
N GLU A 248 10.93 21.35 16.37
CA GLU A 248 10.86 22.80 16.40
C GLU A 248 9.85 23.29 15.34
N ASP A 249 9.47 24.57 15.39
CA ASP A 249 8.37 25.11 14.57
C ASP A 249 8.58 24.86 13.05
N GLY A 250 7.90 23.81 12.52
CA GLY A 250 7.85 23.47 11.10
C GLY A 250 8.95 22.55 10.57
N ASP A 251 9.84 22.03 11.41
CA ASP A 251 10.93 21.12 10.98
C ASP A 251 10.48 19.65 10.85
N GLY A 252 9.35 19.32 11.49
CA GLY A 252 8.72 18.01 11.49
C GLY A 252 7.72 17.83 10.35
N ILE A 253 7.57 16.59 9.90
CA ILE A 253 6.54 16.15 8.93
C ILE A 253 5.90 14.87 9.44
N ARG A 254 4.63 14.63 9.10
CA ARG A 254 3.96 13.34 9.31
C ARG A 254 3.83 12.57 8.00
N LEU A 255 4.15 11.28 8.02
CA LEU A 255 3.84 10.39 6.89
C LEU A 255 2.35 10.04 6.85
N ASP A 256 1.88 9.42 5.76
CA ASP A 256 0.50 8.95 5.64
C ASP A 256 0.10 7.93 6.72
N CYS A 257 1.07 7.22 7.30
CA CYS A 257 0.86 6.31 8.43
C CYS A 257 0.84 7.00 9.80
N GLY A 258 0.97 8.33 9.84
CA GLY A 258 0.87 9.16 11.05
C GLY A 258 2.18 9.31 11.85
N HIS A 259 3.19 8.49 11.56
CA HIS A 259 4.51 8.58 12.21
C HIS A 259 5.23 9.90 11.85
N PRO A 260 5.75 10.63 12.85
CA PRO A 260 6.40 11.91 12.65
C PRO A 260 7.93 11.80 12.52
N PHE A 261 8.53 12.65 11.68
CA PHE A 261 9.98 12.70 11.44
C PHE A 261 10.46 14.12 11.19
N HIS A 262 11.71 14.43 11.52
CA HIS A 262 12.34 15.61 10.97
C HIS A 262 12.47 15.45 9.46
N ARG A 263 12.20 16.54 8.72
CA ARG A 263 12.30 16.58 7.26
C ARG A 263 13.67 16.07 6.77
N GLU A 264 14.73 16.51 7.43
CA GLU A 264 16.11 16.15 7.09
C GLU A 264 16.42 14.67 7.39
N CYS A 265 16.00 14.16 8.55
CA CYS A 265 16.19 12.75 8.90
C CYS A 265 15.50 11.81 7.89
N LEU A 266 14.28 12.15 7.47
CA LEU A 266 13.57 11.36 6.46
C LEU A 266 14.26 11.44 5.09
N ALA A 267 14.72 12.63 4.69
CA ALA A 267 15.45 12.83 3.44
C ALA A 267 16.74 12.01 3.41
N GLU A 268 17.54 12.07 4.48
CA GLU A 268 18.78 11.30 4.59
C GLU A 268 18.52 9.79 4.58
N PHE A 269 17.54 9.31 5.36
CA PHE A 269 17.16 7.90 5.40
C PHE A 269 16.79 7.36 4.02
N SER A 270 15.95 8.10 3.29
CA SER A 270 15.40 7.68 1.99
C SER A 270 16.32 7.96 0.79
N SER A 271 17.37 8.77 0.97
CA SER A 271 18.32 9.13 -0.11
C SER A 271 18.99 7.93 -0.79
N ARG A 272 19.12 6.80 -0.08
CA ARG A 272 19.76 5.56 -0.53
C ARG A 272 18.79 4.47 -0.98
N ALA A 273 17.50 4.81 -1.18
CA ALA A 273 16.46 3.84 -1.47
C ALA A 273 16.64 3.08 -2.79
N ASN A 274 17.38 3.63 -3.74
CA ASN A 274 17.71 2.99 -5.02
C ASN A 274 19.14 2.40 -5.07
N SER A 275 19.86 2.31 -3.95
CA SER A 275 21.27 1.87 -3.94
C SER A 275 21.51 0.46 -4.48
N PHE A 276 20.48 -0.40 -4.53
CA PHE A 276 20.56 -1.72 -5.15
C PHE A 276 20.89 -1.65 -6.66
N ILE A 277 20.56 -0.54 -7.35
CA ILE A 277 20.84 -0.37 -8.78
C ILE A 277 22.35 -0.34 -9.02
N GLU A 278 23.06 0.51 -8.28
CA GLU A 278 24.51 0.67 -8.42
C GLU A 278 25.28 -0.57 -7.94
N LYS A 279 24.71 -1.30 -6.98
CA LYS A 279 25.28 -2.56 -6.46
C LYS A 279 24.99 -3.77 -7.35
N GLY A 280 24.05 -3.66 -8.29
CA GLY A 280 23.58 -4.80 -9.09
C GLY A 280 22.85 -5.85 -8.26
N GLU A 281 22.16 -5.42 -7.20
CA GLU A 281 21.40 -6.27 -6.29
C GLU A 281 19.92 -6.29 -6.67
N HIS A 282 19.19 -7.27 -6.15
CA HIS A 282 17.73 -7.30 -6.27
C HIS A 282 17.08 -6.07 -5.61
N ILE A 283 15.94 -5.67 -6.15
CA ILE A 283 15.13 -4.56 -5.66
C ILE A 283 14.70 -4.88 -4.22
N VAL A 284 14.96 -3.93 -3.32
CA VAL A 284 14.49 -3.95 -1.93
C VAL A 284 13.88 -2.59 -1.59
N PHE A 285 12.86 -2.59 -0.73
CA PHE A 285 12.11 -1.38 -0.35
C PHE A 285 12.45 -0.89 1.06
N THR A 286 13.53 -1.39 1.68
CA THR A 286 13.91 -1.10 3.08
C THR A 286 13.96 0.39 3.41
N TYR A 287 14.52 1.22 2.52
CA TYR A 287 14.59 2.69 2.71
C TYR A 287 13.43 3.44 2.03
N ALA A 288 12.45 2.72 1.52
CA ALA A 288 11.23 3.26 0.94
C ALA A 288 10.00 3.03 1.84
N VAL A 289 10.16 2.34 2.97
CA VAL A 289 9.13 2.14 3.99
C VAL A 289 9.41 2.97 5.24
N CYS A 290 8.38 3.19 6.04
CA CYS A 290 8.40 4.01 7.24
C CYS A 290 9.53 3.56 8.20
N PRO A 291 10.46 4.46 8.57
CA PRO A 291 11.57 4.15 9.47
C PRO A 291 11.14 3.68 10.87
N SER A 292 9.92 4.00 11.32
CA SER A 292 9.37 3.50 12.59
C SER A 292 9.05 2.01 12.58
N GLY A 293 9.13 1.34 11.41
CA GLY A 293 8.94 -0.10 11.29
C GLY A 293 7.50 -0.56 11.07
N CYS A 294 6.55 0.35 10.82
CA CYS A 294 5.15 -0.02 10.55
C CYS A 294 4.92 -0.64 9.15
N GLY A 295 5.94 -0.63 8.28
CA GLY A 295 5.88 -1.23 6.94
C GLY A 295 5.17 -0.37 5.87
N ALA A 296 4.54 0.74 6.24
CA ALA A 296 3.90 1.64 5.27
C ALA A 296 4.95 2.29 4.36
N HIS A 297 4.73 2.30 3.05
CA HIS A 297 5.61 2.99 2.12
C HIS A 297 5.58 4.51 2.31
N ILE A 298 6.75 5.13 2.14
CA ILE A 298 6.92 6.57 2.23
C ILE A 298 6.32 7.21 0.97
N ARG A 299 5.39 8.14 1.17
CA ARG A 299 4.88 9.05 0.13
C ARG A 299 4.92 10.46 0.71
N HIS A 300 5.98 11.19 0.44
CA HIS A 300 6.16 12.56 0.91
C HIS A 300 7.25 13.27 0.10
N SER A 301 7.09 14.57 -0.13
CA SER A 301 8.04 15.39 -0.90
C SER A 301 9.44 15.47 -0.25
N ALA A 302 9.50 15.42 1.08
CA ALA A 302 10.77 15.36 1.83
C ALA A 302 11.61 14.11 1.54
N ALA A 303 11.00 13.04 1.02
CA ALA A 303 11.70 11.82 0.63
C ALA A 303 11.93 11.84 -0.90
N PRO A 304 13.12 12.22 -1.38
CA PRO A 304 13.35 12.56 -2.79
C PRO A 304 13.09 11.39 -3.76
N LEU A 305 13.27 10.15 -3.30
CA LEU A 305 13.05 8.94 -4.11
C LEU A 305 11.66 8.32 -3.91
N SER A 306 10.80 8.86 -3.06
CA SER A 306 9.51 8.24 -2.70
C SER A 306 8.61 7.96 -3.93
N ALA A 307 8.49 8.93 -4.84
CA ALA A 307 7.70 8.76 -6.06
C ALA A 307 8.26 7.66 -6.99
N TYR A 308 9.58 7.61 -7.16
CA TYR A 308 10.25 6.57 -7.94
C TYR A 308 10.04 5.18 -7.30
N MET A 309 10.28 5.06 -6.00
CA MET A 309 10.15 3.80 -5.28
C MET A 309 8.70 3.29 -5.26
N ASN A 310 7.70 4.17 -5.11
CA ASN A 310 6.29 3.78 -5.17
C ASN A 310 5.86 3.32 -6.57
N LYS A 311 6.36 3.98 -7.63
CA LYS A 311 6.15 3.52 -9.01
C LYS A 311 6.80 2.16 -9.26
N LEU A 312 8.02 1.97 -8.76
CA LEU A 312 8.76 0.71 -8.86
C LEU A 312 8.01 -0.42 -8.15
N TYR A 313 7.55 -0.17 -6.92
CA TYR A 313 6.76 -1.13 -6.13
C TYR A 313 5.50 -1.57 -6.87
N ARG A 314 4.68 -0.64 -7.36
CA ARG A 314 3.47 -0.96 -8.15
C ARG A 314 3.78 -1.86 -9.34
N THR A 315 4.81 -1.48 -10.12
CA THR A 315 5.20 -2.23 -11.33
C THR A 315 5.65 -3.66 -10.98
N VAL A 316 6.40 -3.84 -9.89
CA VAL A 316 6.83 -5.15 -9.40
C VAL A 316 5.65 -5.97 -8.90
N CYS A 317 4.72 -5.38 -8.14
CA CYS A 317 3.52 -6.05 -7.66
C CYS A 317 2.63 -6.53 -8.81
N ASP A 318 2.44 -5.71 -9.85
CA ASP A 318 1.62 -6.05 -11.01
C ASP A 318 2.22 -7.23 -11.80
N ASP A 319 3.53 -7.21 -12.10
CA ASP A 319 4.21 -8.32 -12.78
C ASP A 319 4.25 -9.59 -11.91
N ALA A 320 4.47 -9.44 -10.61
CA ALA A 320 4.50 -10.56 -9.67
C ALA A 320 3.12 -11.22 -9.54
N ALA A 321 2.05 -10.45 -9.44
CA ALA A 321 0.69 -10.98 -9.38
C ALA A 321 0.36 -11.84 -10.61
N ALA A 322 0.88 -11.48 -11.80
CA ALA A 322 0.72 -12.31 -12.99
C ALA A 322 1.47 -13.65 -12.88
N LYS A 323 2.72 -13.62 -12.41
CA LYS A 323 3.57 -14.82 -12.28
C LYS A 323 3.13 -15.75 -11.16
N LEU A 324 2.71 -15.21 -10.02
CA LEU A 324 2.32 -16.01 -8.85
C LEU A 324 1.07 -16.85 -9.11
N ARG A 325 0.19 -16.45 -10.05
CA ARG A 325 -0.93 -17.29 -10.51
C ARG A 325 -0.47 -18.62 -11.12
N GLU A 326 0.72 -18.65 -11.70
CA GLU A 326 1.32 -19.85 -12.32
C GLU A 326 2.27 -20.58 -11.36
N MET A 327 2.68 -19.94 -10.26
CA MET A 327 3.68 -20.46 -9.31
C MET A 327 3.05 -20.80 -7.95
N CYS A 328 2.37 -21.94 -7.88
CA CYS A 328 1.71 -22.41 -6.66
C CYS A 328 2.66 -22.44 -5.45
N GLY A 329 2.19 -21.90 -4.32
CA GLY A 329 2.91 -21.95 -3.03
C GLY A 329 4.05 -20.94 -2.87
N LYS A 330 4.23 -20.01 -3.82
CA LYS A 330 5.21 -18.90 -3.70
C LYS A 330 4.52 -17.60 -3.32
N THR A 331 5.29 -16.69 -2.70
CA THR A 331 4.88 -15.33 -2.42
C THR A 331 5.78 -14.32 -3.15
N LEU A 332 5.45 -13.03 -3.07
CA LEU A 332 6.27 -11.96 -3.64
C LEU A 332 7.71 -12.00 -3.13
N ASP A 333 7.91 -12.34 -1.85
CA ASP A 333 9.23 -12.43 -1.21
C ASP A 333 10.09 -13.58 -1.76
N ASP A 334 9.48 -14.54 -2.46
CA ASP A 334 10.18 -15.61 -3.14
C ASP A 334 10.65 -15.22 -4.55
N LEU A 335 10.30 -14.03 -5.05
CA LEU A 335 10.65 -13.56 -6.38
C LEU A 335 11.69 -12.43 -6.30
N TYR A 336 12.79 -12.59 -7.03
CA TYR A 336 13.76 -11.52 -7.21
C TYR A 336 13.46 -10.68 -8.43
N TYR A 337 13.48 -9.37 -8.23
CA TYR A 337 13.37 -8.37 -9.27
C TYR A 337 14.63 -7.53 -9.32
N TYR A 338 15.00 -7.07 -10.51
CA TYR A 338 16.15 -6.21 -10.76
C TYR A 338 15.74 -5.05 -11.67
N VAL A 339 16.52 -3.98 -11.68
CA VAL A 339 16.35 -2.88 -12.64
C VAL A 339 17.22 -3.15 -13.86
N CYS A 340 16.61 -3.12 -15.05
CA CYS A 340 17.35 -3.31 -16.30
C CYS A 340 18.29 -2.14 -16.56
N SER A 341 19.57 -2.42 -16.85
CA SER A 341 20.59 -1.41 -17.15
C SER A 341 20.39 -0.64 -18.45
N ARG A 342 19.52 -1.14 -19.36
CA ARG A 342 19.26 -0.51 -20.67
C ARG A 342 17.99 0.35 -20.69
N CYS A 343 16.89 -0.14 -20.09
CA CYS A 343 15.59 0.55 -20.13
C CYS A 343 15.07 1.02 -18.77
N GLU A 344 15.81 0.75 -17.68
CA GLU A 344 15.49 1.15 -16.30
C GLU A 344 14.16 0.59 -15.75
N LYS A 345 13.55 -0.37 -16.45
CA LYS A 345 12.33 -1.06 -15.98
C LYS A 345 12.69 -2.22 -15.06
N PRO A 346 11.87 -2.51 -14.04
CA PRO A 346 12.02 -3.73 -13.26
C PRO A 346 11.77 -4.96 -14.13
N PHE A 347 12.48 -6.04 -13.87
CA PHE A 347 12.23 -7.35 -14.47
C PHE A 347 12.45 -8.47 -13.47
N TYR A 348 11.70 -9.56 -13.64
CA TYR A 348 11.86 -10.77 -12.85
C TYR A 348 13.18 -11.46 -13.17
N GLY A 349 14.04 -11.60 -12.16
CA GLY A 349 15.36 -12.20 -12.24
C GLY A 349 15.47 -13.58 -11.59
N GLY A 350 14.35 -14.26 -11.36
CA GLY A 350 14.35 -15.61 -10.79
C GLY A 350 13.84 -15.69 -9.36
N ASN A 351 13.91 -16.90 -8.78
CA ASN A 351 13.42 -17.14 -7.41
C ASN A 351 14.51 -16.90 -6.36
N ARG A 352 14.09 -16.41 -5.18
CA ARG A 352 14.93 -16.24 -3.99
C ARG A 352 15.49 -17.54 -3.43
N TRP A 353 14.90 -18.69 -3.77
CA TRP A 353 15.34 -20.00 -3.26
C TRP A 353 16.85 -20.24 -3.39
N CYS A 354 17.49 -19.69 -4.42
CA CYS A 354 18.93 -19.82 -4.65
C CYS A 354 19.82 -19.17 -3.56
N SER A 355 19.23 -18.43 -2.61
CA SER A 355 19.95 -17.70 -1.57
C SER A 355 19.81 -18.30 -0.17
N ARG A 356 18.97 -19.33 0.05
CA ARG A 356 18.65 -19.81 1.42
C ARG A 356 19.87 -20.38 2.17
N SER A 357 20.99 -20.62 1.49
CA SER A 357 22.20 -21.20 2.06
C SER A 357 23.46 -20.32 1.95
N ILE A 358 23.38 -19.12 1.34
CA ILE A 358 24.55 -18.23 1.12
C ILE A 358 24.41 -16.93 1.93
N SER A 359 25.54 -16.44 2.44
CA SER A 359 25.72 -15.09 2.99
C SER A 359 25.54 -14.00 1.92
N GLY A 360 24.35 -13.90 1.33
CA GLY A 360 23.98 -12.87 0.35
C GLY A 360 24.03 -13.32 -1.11
N GLU A 361 23.69 -12.38 -1.99
CA GLU A 361 23.69 -12.54 -3.43
C GLU A 361 25.12 -12.49 -4.00
N PRO A 362 25.51 -13.35 -4.96
CA PRO A 362 26.82 -13.24 -5.61
C PRO A 362 26.96 -11.90 -6.33
N SER A 363 28.11 -11.23 -6.16
CA SER A 363 28.40 -9.95 -6.82
C SER A 363 28.24 -10.00 -8.34
N LYS A 364 27.70 -8.92 -8.91
CA LYS A 364 27.43 -8.73 -10.34
C LYS A 364 27.72 -7.30 -10.72
N LYS A 365 28.02 -7.07 -11.99
CA LYS A 365 28.05 -5.71 -12.52
C LYS A 365 26.62 -5.29 -12.89
N PRO A 366 26.18 -4.06 -12.54
CA PRO A 366 24.86 -3.57 -12.90
C PRO A 366 24.56 -3.66 -14.41
N ASN A 367 25.58 -3.47 -15.26
CA ASN A 367 25.42 -3.54 -16.72
C ASN A 367 25.10 -4.95 -17.25
N GLU A 368 25.27 -6.00 -16.45
CA GLU A 368 24.91 -7.38 -16.80
C GLU A 368 23.42 -7.70 -16.53
N LEU A 369 22.69 -6.80 -15.84
CA LEU A 369 21.27 -6.97 -15.53
C LEU A 369 20.42 -6.41 -16.68
N ILE A 370 20.03 -7.27 -17.60
CA ILE A 370 19.31 -6.89 -18.81
C ILE A 370 18.00 -7.69 -18.86
N CYS A 371 16.87 -7.00 -18.99
CA CYS A 371 15.57 -7.68 -19.14
C CYS A 371 15.48 -8.40 -20.50
N SER A 372 14.54 -9.33 -20.64
CA SER A 372 14.38 -10.11 -21.86
C SER A 372 14.16 -9.22 -23.11
N ASP A 373 13.38 -8.14 -23.00
CA ASP A 373 13.12 -7.25 -24.14
C ASP A 373 14.36 -6.46 -24.60
N CYS A 374 15.31 -6.23 -23.71
CA CYS A 374 16.52 -5.46 -23.98
C CYS A 374 17.72 -6.34 -24.32
N ASN A 375 17.62 -7.66 -24.11
CA ASN A 375 18.71 -8.58 -24.36
C ASN A 375 18.73 -8.98 -25.85
N ASP A 376 19.90 -8.83 -26.44
CA ASP A 376 20.19 -9.03 -27.86
C ASP A 376 21.26 -10.10 -28.11
N ASP A 377 21.57 -10.92 -27.09
CA ASP A 377 22.48 -12.06 -27.21
C ASP A 377 21.98 -13.13 -28.19
N PHE A 378 20.67 -13.22 -28.42
CA PHE A 378 20.01 -14.00 -29.45
C PHE A 378 18.68 -13.38 -29.85
N LEU A 379 18.37 -13.36 -31.15
CA LEU A 379 17.07 -12.88 -31.63
C LEU A 379 16.47 -13.89 -32.61
N CYS A 380 15.37 -14.51 -32.21
CA CYS A 380 14.53 -15.30 -33.11
C CYS A 380 13.84 -14.37 -34.11
N PRO A 381 13.83 -14.68 -35.42
CA PRO A 381 13.10 -13.88 -36.41
C PRO A 381 11.60 -13.74 -36.10
N THR A 382 11.00 -14.75 -35.49
CA THR A 382 9.55 -14.80 -35.19
C THR A 382 9.25 -14.35 -33.77
N HIS A 383 9.99 -14.88 -32.79
CA HIS A 383 9.68 -14.70 -31.36
C HIS A 383 10.61 -13.70 -30.65
N LYS A 384 11.53 -13.05 -31.38
CA LYS A 384 12.55 -12.16 -30.81
C LYS A 384 13.32 -12.86 -29.69
N HIS A 385 13.44 -12.23 -28.53
CA HIS A 385 14.09 -12.82 -27.36
C HIS A 385 13.13 -13.61 -26.44
N GLN A 386 11.86 -13.75 -26.86
CA GLN A 386 10.90 -14.54 -26.11
C GLN A 386 11.19 -16.02 -26.35
N PHE A 387 11.12 -16.82 -25.28
CA PHE A 387 11.35 -18.26 -25.28
C PHE A 387 12.78 -18.71 -25.61
N VAL A 388 13.79 -17.87 -25.35
CA VAL A 388 15.18 -18.31 -25.53
C VAL A 388 15.57 -19.33 -24.46
N LEU A 389 16.01 -20.49 -24.93
CA LEU A 389 16.57 -21.53 -24.09
C LEU A 389 18.06 -21.25 -23.90
N TYR A 390 18.49 -21.14 -22.65
CA TYR A 390 19.89 -20.93 -22.31
C TYR A 390 20.56 -22.23 -21.89
N LYS A 391 21.87 -22.31 -22.09
CA LYS A 391 22.74 -23.30 -21.45
C LYS A 391 22.92 -22.96 -19.96
N CYS A 392 22.99 -23.99 -19.13
CA CYS A 392 23.40 -23.89 -17.74
C CYS A 392 24.81 -23.28 -17.62
N ARG A 393 24.97 -22.34 -16.69
CA ARG A 393 26.26 -21.68 -16.43
C ARG A 393 27.37 -22.65 -15.99
N TYR A 394 26.99 -23.77 -15.38
CA TYR A 394 27.90 -24.70 -14.68
C TYR A 394 28.13 -26.03 -15.40
N CYS A 395 27.32 -26.36 -16.40
CA CYS A 395 27.43 -27.63 -17.12
C CYS A 395 26.86 -27.51 -18.54
N CYS A 396 26.88 -28.61 -19.29
CA CYS A 396 26.38 -28.69 -20.66
C CYS A 396 24.92 -29.16 -20.72
N ASN A 397 24.06 -28.68 -19.82
CA ASN A 397 22.63 -28.96 -19.85
C ASN A 397 21.83 -27.69 -20.17
N PRO A 398 20.65 -27.80 -20.81
CA PRO A 398 19.71 -26.69 -20.88
C PRO A 398 19.31 -26.20 -19.49
N ALA A 399 19.18 -24.89 -19.35
CA ALA A 399 18.75 -24.27 -18.11
C ALA A 399 17.23 -24.38 -17.96
N THR A 400 16.81 -24.68 -16.74
CA THR A 400 15.40 -24.72 -16.32
C THR A 400 15.06 -23.61 -15.33
N HIS A 401 16.09 -22.96 -14.78
CA HIS A 401 15.99 -21.92 -13.76
C HIS A 401 16.75 -20.67 -14.21
N LEU A 402 16.16 -19.52 -13.97
CA LEU A 402 16.87 -18.24 -13.90
C LEU A 402 16.97 -17.85 -12.44
N SER A 403 18.16 -17.39 -12.03
CA SER A 403 18.38 -16.83 -10.71
C SER A 403 19.29 -15.63 -10.78
N PHE A 404 19.12 -14.76 -9.79
CA PHE A 404 19.95 -13.59 -9.61
C PHE A 404 20.05 -12.67 -10.85
N GLY A 405 18.98 -12.56 -11.65
CA GLY A 405 18.90 -11.70 -12.82
C GLY A 405 19.65 -12.17 -14.07
N ASN A 406 20.73 -12.95 -13.95
CA ASN A 406 21.60 -13.30 -15.09
C ASN A 406 22.26 -14.69 -15.02
N ARG A 407 21.81 -15.57 -14.10
CA ARG A 407 22.37 -16.93 -13.95
C ARG A 407 21.33 -17.96 -14.37
N TYR A 408 21.52 -18.53 -15.55
CA TYR A 408 20.71 -19.64 -16.03
C TYR A 408 21.31 -20.98 -15.58
N MET A 409 20.51 -21.85 -14.98
CA MET A 409 20.95 -23.09 -14.33
C MET A 409 20.01 -24.24 -14.67
N CYS A 410 20.56 -25.45 -14.82
CA CYS A 410 19.77 -26.67 -14.90
C CYS A 410 19.37 -27.15 -13.50
N GLU A 411 18.41 -28.08 -13.43
CA GLU A 411 17.90 -28.63 -12.17
C GLU A 411 19.01 -29.21 -11.28
N ASP A 412 19.90 -30.02 -11.84
CA ASP A 412 20.97 -30.67 -11.07
C ASP A 412 21.97 -29.67 -10.48
N CYS A 413 22.33 -28.63 -11.24
CA CYS A 413 23.22 -27.57 -10.74
C CYS A 413 22.51 -26.70 -9.71
N ASN A 414 21.21 -26.44 -9.89
CA ASN A 414 20.40 -25.71 -8.92
C ASN A 414 20.28 -26.49 -7.59
N LYS A 415 20.14 -27.82 -7.62
CA LYS A 415 20.11 -28.66 -6.42
C LYS A 415 21.43 -28.72 -5.67
N LYS A 416 22.57 -28.64 -6.37
CA LYS A 416 23.90 -28.59 -5.76
C LYS A 416 24.20 -27.28 -5.02
N TRP A 417 23.31 -26.29 -5.12
CA TRP A 417 23.46 -24.98 -4.52
C TRP A 417 23.13 -24.99 -3.01
N GLU A 418 23.85 -25.81 -2.25
CA GLU A 418 23.68 -26.01 -0.79
C GLU A 418 24.65 -25.13 0.04
N GLY A 419 25.00 -23.94 -0.47
CA GLY A 419 25.77 -22.93 0.29
C GLY A 419 27.02 -22.38 -0.39
N SER A 420 27.41 -22.93 -1.54
CA SER A 420 28.45 -22.36 -2.40
C SER A 420 28.06 -22.46 -3.87
N GLU A 421 28.65 -21.59 -4.69
CA GLU A 421 28.49 -21.66 -6.14
C GLU A 421 29.09 -22.99 -6.65
N PRO A 422 28.34 -23.81 -7.41
CA PRO A 422 28.81 -25.07 -7.96
C PRO A 422 30.05 -24.87 -8.81
N GLU A 423 30.96 -25.83 -8.73
CA GLU A 423 32.10 -25.89 -9.64
C GLU A 423 31.62 -26.05 -11.08
N ARG A 424 32.33 -25.38 -12.00
CA ARG A 424 32.02 -25.44 -13.43
C ARG A 424 32.61 -26.71 -14.02
N ALA A 425 31.77 -27.52 -14.66
CA ALA A 425 32.23 -28.64 -15.47
C ALA A 425 32.81 -28.13 -16.80
N GLU A 426 33.94 -28.71 -17.21
CA GLU A 426 34.52 -28.45 -18.52
C GLU A 426 33.66 -29.06 -19.63
N CYS A 427 33.66 -28.42 -20.80
CA CYS A 427 33.00 -28.98 -21.98
C CYS A 427 33.77 -30.24 -22.43
N PRO A 428 33.11 -31.38 -22.67
CA PRO A 428 33.78 -32.59 -23.16
C PRO A 428 34.23 -32.50 -24.64
N GLY A 429 34.01 -31.35 -25.30
CA GLY A 429 34.37 -31.05 -26.69
C GLY A 429 33.24 -31.31 -27.69
N ALA A 430 33.30 -30.70 -28.88
CA ALA A 430 32.26 -30.77 -29.92
C ALA A 430 31.70 -32.18 -30.18
N ASP A 431 32.56 -33.20 -30.23
CA ASP A 431 32.17 -34.58 -30.57
C ASP A 431 31.42 -35.30 -29.44
N LYS A 432 31.55 -34.83 -28.20
CA LYS A 432 31.01 -35.49 -26.98
C LYS A 432 30.07 -34.60 -26.18
N CYS A 433 29.92 -33.33 -26.56
CA CYS A 433 29.05 -32.40 -25.87
C CYS A 433 27.59 -32.71 -26.19
N PRO A 434 26.72 -32.89 -25.18
CA PRO A 434 25.31 -33.20 -25.41
C PRO A 434 24.55 -32.02 -26.06
N LEU A 435 25.13 -30.81 -26.04
CA LEU A 435 24.60 -29.61 -26.70
C LEU A 435 25.00 -29.48 -28.18
N ALA A 436 25.73 -30.46 -28.73
CA ALA A 436 26.18 -30.54 -30.11
C ALA A 436 26.96 -29.30 -30.61
N GLY A 437 28.26 -29.27 -30.34
CA GLY A 437 29.19 -28.23 -30.80
C GLY A 437 30.12 -27.71 -29.71
N ASP A 438 31.10 -26.90 -30.12
CA ASP A 438 31.98 -26.20 -29.20
C ASP A 438 31.32 -24.94 -28.65
N HIS A 439 31.43 -24.75 -27.34
CA HIS A 439 30.98 -23.54 -26.65
C HIS A 439 31.98 -23.15 -25.56
N PRO A 440 32.15 -21.85 -25.25
CA PRO A 440 32.99 -21.40 -24.15
C PRO A 440 32.65 -22.07 -22.81
N THR A 441 33.69 -22.38 -22.04
CA THR A 441 33.59 -22.98 -20.71
C THR A 441 33.28 -21.90 -19.67
N GLY A 442 32.04 -21.40 -19.69
CA GLY A 442 31.56 -20.44 -18.71
C GLY A 442 30.49 -19.49 -19.24
N GLY A 443 29.61 -19.06 -18.34
CA GLY A 443 28.49 -18.20 -18.69
C GLY A 443 27.28 -18.99 -19.22
N SER A 444 26.15 -18.30 -19.22
CA SER A 444 24.91 -18.81 -19.82
C SER A 444 24.86 -18.30 -21.25
N GLN A 445 24.74 -19.21 -22.22
CA GLN A 445 24.70 -18.85 -23.64
C GLN A 445 23.37 -19.29 -24.25
N PRO A 446 22.81 -18.53 -25.18
CA PRO A 446 21.58 -18.90 -25.85
C PRO A 446 21.82 -20.12 -26.73
N LEU A 447 21.03 -21.17 -26.55
CA LEU A 447 20.97 -22.35 -27.41
C LEU A 447 20.05 -22.12 -28.61
N GLY A 448 19.03 -21.28 -28.43
CA GLY A 448 18.12 -20.83 -29.47
C GLY A 448 16.70 -20.62 -28.93
N CYS A 449 15.76 -20.34 -29.82
CA CYS A 449 14.34 -20.21 -29.46
C CYS A 449 13.73 -21.60 -29.22
N MET A 450 13.22 -21.86 -28.02
CA MET A 450 12.62 -23.14 -27.62
C MET A 450 11.48 -23.57 -28.57
N LEU A 451 10.74 -22.63 -29.15
CA LEU A 451 9.64 -22.92 -30.08
C LEU A 451 10.10 -23.24 -31.51
N CYS A 452 11.35 -22.90 -31.87
CA CYS A 452 11.89 -23.08 -33.21
C CYS A 452 13.07 -24.07 -33.25
N LEU A 453 13.59 -24.48 -32.10
CA LEU A 453 14.76 -25.33 -31.99
C LEU A 453 14.42 -26.74 -32.53
N PRO A 454 15.16 -27.27 -33.50
CA PRO A 454 14.99 -28.65 -33.92
C PRO A 454 15.51 -29.59 -32.82
N CYS A 455 14.61 -30.30 -32.14
CA CYS A 455 14.95 -31.23 -31.04
C CYS A 455 15.95 -32.31 -31.48
N GLU A 456 15.99 -32.67 -32.76
CA GLU A 456 16.88 -33.68 -33.33
C GLU A 456 18.37 -33.31 -33.29
N LYS A 457 18.72 -32.03 -33.07
CA LYS A 457 20.12 -31.58 -32.99
C LYS A 457 20.81 -31.90 -31.67
N TYR A 458 20.06 -32.31 -30.65
CA TYR A 458 20.55 -32.45 -29.29
C TYR A 458 20.36 -33.87 -28.79
N ASP A 459 21.15 -34.30 -27.79
CA ASP A 459 20.92 -35.59 -27.15
C ASP A 459 19.49 -35.64 -26.58
N PRO A 460 18.63 -36.60 -26.99
CA PRO A 460 17.26 -36.72 -26.51
C PRO A 460 17.17 -36.78 -24.98
N LYS A 461 18.22 -37.30 -24.30
CA LYS A 461 18.30 -37.38 -22.83
C LYS A 461 18.28 -36.02 -22.14
N LEU A 462 18.54 -34.93 -22.86
CA LEU A 462 18.48 -33.56 -22.33
C LEU A 462 17.05 -33.04 -22.17
N PHE A 463 16.09 -33.59 -22.92
CA PHE A 463 14.70 -33.11 -22.94
C PHE A 463 13.71 -34.16 -22.42
N PHE A 464 14.09 -35.43 -22.45
CA PHE A 464 13.26 -36.53 -21.99
C PHE A 464 13.94 -37.24 -20.82
N ALA A 465 13.20 -37.40 -19.71
CA ALA A 465 13.67 -38.23 -18.60
C ALA A 465 13.85 -39.66 -19.11
N VAL A 466 15.08 -40.15 -19.10
CA VAL A 466 15.34 -41.57 -19.33
C VAL A 466 14.63 -42.32 -18.22
N THR A 467 13.57 -43.04 -18.54
CA THR A 467 13.00 -44.05 -17.66
C THR A 467 14.15 -44.96 -17.27
N ARG A 468 14.57 -44.89 -16.00
CA ARG A 468 15.49 -45.88 -15.46
C ARG A 468 14.79 -47.22 -15.63
N GLU A 469 15.22 -48.01 -16.61
CA GLU A 469 14.93 -49.43 -16.60
C GLU A 469 15.48 -49.93 -15.27
N VAL A 470 14.56 -50.40 -14.42
CA VAL A 470 14.91 -51.12 -13.21
C VAL A 470 15.46 -52.44 -13.72
N ASP A 471 16.79 -52.51 -13.86
CA ASP A 471 17.47 -53.77 -14.08
C ASP A 471 17.13 -54.70 -12.90
N ASN A 472 16.44 -55.80 -13.24
CA ASN A 472 16.13 -56.91 -12.34
C ASN A 472 17.38 -57.71 -11.96
#